data_AF-A0A519MBC9-F1
#
_entry.id   AF-A0A519MBC9-F1
#
_cell.length_a   1.000
_cell.length_b   1.000
_cell.length_c   1.000
_cell.angle_alpha   90.00
_cell.angle_beta   90.00
_cell.angle_gamma   90.00
#
_symmetry.space_group_name_H-M   'P 1'
#
loop_
_entity.id
_entity.type
_entity.pdbx_description
1 polymer ?
#
loop_
_entity_poly.entity_id
_entity_poly.type
_entity_poly.pdbx_seq_one_letter_code
_entity_poly.pdbx_strand_id
1 'polypeptide(L)'
;MDYKRPNNDSVDQGRQAAIVSYLTIIGSVIALLMNNEDKNSFASFHIRQSLGMFLVFFALGYPIGYFDSWAVTTAFYIFFFV
;
A
#
# COMPACT_ATOMS: atom_id res chain seq x y z
N MET A 1 -14.76 20.21 -6.39
CA MET A 1 -15.07 18.76 -6.37
C MET A 1 -15.80 18.48 -5.07
N ASP A 2 -16.96 17.84 -5.13
CA ASP A 2 -17.76 17.53 -3.95
C ASP A 2 -17.32 16.16 -3.40
N TYR A 3 -16.64 16.15 -2.24
CA TYR A 3 -16.10 14.92 -1.65
C TYR A 3 -17.21 14.15 -0.95
N LYS A 4 -17.79 13.18 -1.65
CA LYS A 4 -18.76 12.25 -1.07
C LYS A 4 -18.03 11.19 -0.25
N ARG A 5 -18.27 11.16 1.07
CA ARG A 5 -17.74 10.09 1.93
C ARG A 5 -18.23 8.73 1.41
N PRO A 6 -17.35 7.71 1.35
CA PRO A 6 -17.75 6.38 0.94
C PRO A 6 -18.79 5.83 1.92
N ASN A 7 -19.91 5.35 1.39
CA ASN A 7 -20.89 4.59 2.17
C ASN A 7 -20.44 3.12 2.28
N ASN A 8 -21.07 2.37 3.18
CA ASN A 8 -20.85 0.94 3.40
C ASN A 8 -20.83 0.13 2.09
N ASP A 9 -21.77 0.35 1.17
CA ASP A 9 -21.81 -0.37 -0.11
C ASP A 9 -20.56 -0.12 -0.96
N SER A 10 -20.10 1.12 -1.05
CA SER A 10 -18.88 1.47 -1.79
C SER A 10 -17.62 0.89 -1.14
N VAL A 11 -17.59 0.77 0.20
CA VAL A 11 -16.48 0.13 0.91
C VAL A 11 -16.42 -1.35 0.57
N ASP A 12 -17.56 -2.04 0.61
CA ASP A 12 -17.59 -3.48 0.36
C ASP A 12 -17.25 -3.83 -1.09
N GLN A 13 -17.65 -3.01 -2.06
CA GLN A 13 -17.22 -3.15 -3.46
C GLN A 13 -15.71 -2.97 -3.64
N GLY A 14 -15.10 -1.99 -2.96
CA GLY A 14 -13.66 -1.71 -3.06
C GLY A 14 -12.77 -2.59 -2.18
N ARG A 15 -13.35 -3.34 -1.25
CA ARG A 15 -12.63 -4.07 -0.19
C ARG A 15 -11.64 -5.08 -0.75
N GLN A 16 -12.03 -5.83 -1.78
CA GLN A 16 -11.17 -6.87 -2.36
C GLN A 16 -9.90 -6.27 -2.97
N ALA A 17 -10.04 -5.24 -3.83
CA ALA A 17 -8.90 -4.54 -4.42
C ALA A 17 -8.02 -3.88 -3.34
N ALA A 18 -8.65 -3.30 -2.31
CA ALA A 18 -7.91 -2.74 -1.17
C ALA A 18 -7.04 -3.79 -0.48
N ILE A 19 -7.57 -4.97 -0.15
CA ILE A 19 -6.80 -6.05 0.50
C ILE A 19 -5.68 -6.58 -0.41
N VAL A 20 -5.98 -6.84 -1.69
CA VAL A 20 -4.99 -7.32 -2.67
C VAL A 20 -3.81 -6.36 -2.79
N SER A 21 -4.06 -5.06 -2.66
CA SER A 21 -3.03 -4.04 -2.77
C SER A 21 -1.91 -4.13 -1.72
N TYR A 22 -2.15 -4.79 -0.58
CA TYR A 22 -1.18 -4.94 0.53
C TYR A 22 -0.37 -6.25 0.49
N LEU A 23 -0.67 -7.18 -0.42
CA LEU A 23 0.00 -8.49 -0.42
C LEU A 23 1.50 -8.39 -0.77
N THR A 24 1.81 -7.65 -1.83
CA THR A 24 3.16 -7.35 -2.31
C THR A 24 3.09 -6.10 -3.19
N ILE A 25 4.24 -5.57 -3.62
CA ILE A 25 4.27 -4.51 -4.65
C ILE A 25 3.57 -4.95 -5.96
N ILE A 26 3.62 -6.25 -6.29
CA ILE A 26 2.88 -6.83 -7.42
C ILE A 26 1.37 -6.80 -7.13
N GLY A 27 0.98 -7.12 -5.89
CA GLY A 27 -0.40 -6.99 -5.43
C GLY A 27 -0.94 -5.56 -5.59
N SER A 28 -0.12 -4.53 -5.32
CA SER A 28 -0.51 -3.13 -5.57
C SER A 28 -0.76 -2.85 -7.06
N VAL A 29 0.05 -3.41 -7.96
CA VAL A 29 -0.16 -3.29 -9.42
C VAL A 29 -1.43 -4.02 -9.86
N ILE A 30 -1.65 -5.25 -9.38
CA ILE A 30 -2.88 -6.00 -9.67
C ILE A 30 -4.10 -5.23 -9.17
N ALA A 31 -4.05 -4.68 -7.97
CA ALA A 31 -5.15 -3.90 -7.42
C ALA A 31 -5.42 -2.60 -8.21
N LEU A 32 -4.40 -1.94 -8.75
CA LEU A 32 -4.57 -0.83 -9.69
C LEU A 32 -5.38 -1.26 -10.92
N LEU A 33 -5.09 -2.44 -11.47
CA LEU A 33 -5.82 -3.00 -12.60
C LEU A 33 -7.26 -3.38 -12.22
N MET A 34 -7.46 -4.03 -11.08
CA MET A 34 -8.80 -4.36 -10.55
C MET A 34 -9.68 -3.11 -10.36
N ASN A 35 -9.07 -1.99 -9.97
CA ASN A 35 -9.78 -0.74 -9.71
C ASN A 35 -9.85 0.19 -10.93
N ASN A 36 -9.42 -0.25 -12.11
CA ASN A 36 -9.42 0.58 -13.31
C ASN A 36 -10.84 0.77 -13.88
N GLU A 37 -11.68 -0.25 -13.79
CA GLU A 37 -13.07 -0.20 -14.27
C GLU A 37 -13.95 0.64 -13.34
N ASP A 38 -14.13 0.17 -12.09
CA ASP A 38 -15.08 0.78 -11.15
C ASP A 38 -14.57 2.07 -10.49
N LYS A 39 -13.25 2.33 -10.54
CA LYS A 39 -12.59 3.53 -9.98
C LYS A 39 -13.05 3.87 -8.56
N ASN A 40 -13.19 2.84 -7.74
CA ASN A 40 -13.68 2.95 -6.38
C ASN A 40 -12.72 3.81 -5.53
N SER A 41 -13.26 4.82 -4.83
CA SER A 41 -12.46 5.78 -4.08
C SER A 41 -11.80 5.18 -2.83
N PHE A 42 -12.47 4.23 -2.17
CA PHE A 42 -11.95 3.47 -1.03
C PHE A 42 -10.77 2.59 -1.48
N ALA A 43 -10.94 1.81 -2.55
CA ALA A 43 -9.85 1.01 -3.11
C ALA A 43 -8.68 1.89 -3.55
N SER A 44 -8.96 2.99 -4.27
CA SER A 44 -7.92 3.92 -4.75
C SER A 44 -7.07 4.50 -3.62
N PHE A 45 -7.69 4.81 -2.47
CA PHE A 45 -6.99 5.30 -1.29
C PHE A 45 -6.01 4.26 -0.75
N HIS A 46 -6.49 3.03 -0.52
CA HIS A 46 -5.67 1.94 0.01
C HIS A 46 -4.56 1.51 -0.96
N ILE A 47 -4.83 1.50 -2.27
CA ILE A 47 -3.84 1.18 -3.30
C ILE A 47 -2.69 2.18 -3.30
N ARG A 48 -2.97 3.50 -3.22
CA ARG A 48 -1.91 4.52 -3.14
C ARG A 48 -1.11 4.41 -1.84
N GLN A 49 -1.77 4.11 -0.73
CA GLN A 49 -1.09 3.91 0.55
C GLN A 49 -0.15 2.70 0.52
N SER A 50 -0.61 1.54 0.05
CA SER A 50 0.20 0.33 0.01
C SER A 50 1.37 0.47 -0.97
N LEU A 51 1.12 1.03 -2.16
CA LEU A 51 2.17 1.31 -3.14
C LEU A 51 3.21 2.26 -2.55
N GLY A 52 2.77 3.31 -1.86
CA GLY A 52 3.65 4.23 -1.14
C GLY A 52 4.53 3.51 -0.11
N MET A 53 3.95 2.63 0.71
CA MET A 53 4.72 1.85 1.68
C MET A 53 5.77 0.95 1.03
N PHE A 54 5.43 0.22 -0.04
CA PHE A 54 6.40 -0.61 -0.75
C PHE A 54 7.51 0.22 -1.40
N LEU A 55 7.18 1.34 -2.03
CA LEU A 55 8.18 2.22 -2.65
C LEU A 55 9.13 2.80 -1.62
N VAL A 56 8.63 3.27 -0.47
CA VAL A 56 9.47 3.79 0.61
C VAL A 56 10.30 2.66 1.24
N PHE A 57 9.74 1.46 1.41
CA PHE A 57 10.48 0.28 1.87
C PHE A 57 11.69 -0.02 0.97
N PHE A 58 11.49 -0.11 -0.35
CA PHE A 58 12.61 -0.38 -1.26
C PHE A 58 13.60 0.79 -1.36
N ALA A 59 13.10 2.03 -1.39
CA ALA A 59 13.93 3.22 -1.48
C ALA A 59 14.83 3.39 -0.24
N LEU A 60 14.34 3.07 0.95
CA LEU A 60 15.11 3.13 2.20
C LEU A 60 15.90 1.83 2.44
N GLY A 61 15.43 0.69 1.97
CA GLY A 61 16.12 -0.60 2.14
C GLY A 61 17.51 -0.61 1.49
N TYR A 62 17.67 0.04 0.32
CA TYR A 62 18.96 0.14 -0.36
C TYR A 62 20.05 0.86 0.47
N PRO A 63 19.86 2.12 0.94
CA PRO A 63 20.83 2.78 1.79
C PRO A 63 21.00 2.09 3.16
N ILE A 64 19.92 1.55 3.75
CA ILE A 64 19.99 0.83 5.04
C ILE A 64 20.90 -0.41 4.95
N GLY A 65 20.92 -1.09 3.80
CA GLY A 65 21.79 -2.25 3.57
C GLY A 65 23.30 -1.96 3.64
N TYR A 66 23.72 -0.69 3.57
CA TYR A 66 25.13 -0.31 3.74
C TYR A 66 25.58 -0.20 5.19
N PHE A 67 24.65 -0.21 6.15
CA PHE A 67 24.98 -0.15 7.57
C PHE A 67 25.26 -1.56 8.10
N ASP A 68 26.48 -1.80 8.56
CA ASP A 68 26.84 -3.03 9.28
C ASP A 68 26.41 -2.95 10.76
N SER A 69 25.11 -2.84 10.98
CA SER A 69 24.53 -2.73 12.33
C SER A 69 23.19 -3.44 12.42
N TRP A 70 23.14 -4.46 13.28
CA TRP A 70 21.91 -5.17 13.62
C TRP A 70 20.85 -4.23 14.17
N ALA A 71 21.23 -3.23 14.97
CA ALA A 71 20.27 -2.27 15.51
C ALA A 71 19.58 -1.45 14.40
N VAL A 72 20.33 -1.03 13.38
CA VAL A 72 19.79 -0.28 12.24
C VAL A 72 18.87 -1.17 11.40
N THR A 73 19.33 -2.37 11.05
CA THR A 73 18.55 -3.34 10.28
C THR A 73 17.26 -3.73 10.99
N THR A 74 17.31 -4.04 12.28
CA THR A 74 16.12 -4.41 13.07
C THR A 74 15.16 -3.23 13.23
N ALA A 75 15.64 -2.02 13.48
CA ALA A 75 14.77 -0.84 13.56
C ALA A 75 14.03 -0.58 12.24
N PHE A 76 14.69 -0.76 11.10
CA PHE A 76 14.08 -0.65 9.78
C PHE A 76 12.92 -1.66 9.59
N TYR A 77 13.15 -2.94 9.89
CA TYR A 77 12.09 -3.94 9.74
C TYR A 77 10.93 -3.76 10.73
N ILE A 78 11.19 -3.31 11.96
CA ILE A 78 10.13 -3.00 12.93
C ILE A 78 9.26 -1.85 12.42
N PHE A 79 9.85 -0.78 11.89
CA PHE A 79 9.12 0.38 11.38
C PHE A 79 8.11 0.02 10.27
N PHE A 80 8.44 -0.94 9.40
CA PHE A 80 7.54 -1.37 8.31
C PHE A 80 6.62 -2.54 8.67
N PHE A 81 6.86 -3.22 9.80
CA PHE A 81 5.98 -4.27 10.29
C PHE A 81 4.79 -3.72 11.10
N VAL A 82 4.98 -2.59 11.80
CA VAL A 82 3.98 -1.91 12.65
C VAL A 82 3.13 -0.96 11.82
#